data_AF-A0A318QRG6-F1
#
_entry.id   AF-A0A318QRG6-F1
#
_cell.length_a   1.000
_cell.length_b   1.000
_cell.length_c   1.000
_cell.angle_alpha   90.00
_cell.angle_beta   90.00
_cell.angle_gamma   90.00
#
_symmetry.space_group_name_H-M   'P 1'
#
loop_
_entity.id
_entity.type
_entity.pdbx_description
1 polymer ?
#
loop_
_entity_poly.entity_id
_entity_poly.type
_entity_poly.pdbx_seq_one_letter_code
_entity_poly.pdbx_strand_id
1 'polypeptide(L)'
;MAEDQEKPTTERRVHVLPVELLERIRTYQNDNNIPSEVEAVRRLLSEALQARDTIDDIMKQVRAYFRQDRDLRTMAKEVLSGHILVNRIVINDTDVEFGLRNGDAGSIKNDGSMRTGTVQDDGHIWLKEDWPRPQKRSSNEGWGAPSSQEKDEEIPF
;
A
#
# COMPACT_ATOMS: atom_id res chain seq x y z
N MET A 1 -34.54 13.76 -10.55
CA MET A 1 -33.86 13.28 -9.32
C MET A 1 -33.53 11.82 -9.58
N ALA A 2 -32.25 11.50 -9.81
CA ALA A 2 -31.80 10.13 -10.02
C ALA A 2 -31.17 9.67 -8.70
N GLU A 3 -31.78 8.66 -8.08
CA GLU A 3 -31.25 7.99 -6.90
C GLU A 3 -30.11 7.06 -7.35
N ASP A 4 -28.89 7.36 -6.91
CA ASP A 4 -27.74 6.46 -6.99
C ASP A 4 -28.03 5.21 -6.14
N GLN A 5 -28.32 4.08 -6.80
CA GLN A 5 -28.36 2.78 -6.16
C GLN A 5 -26.94 2.38 -5.74
N GLU A 6 -26.62 2.60 -4.46
CA GLU A 6 -25.45 2.01 -3.79
C GLU A 6 -25.46 0.49 -4.00
N LYS A 7 -24.59 -0.01 -4.88
CA LYS A 7 -24.37 -1.45 -5.03
C LYS A 7 -23.94 -2.01 -3.67
N PRO A 8 -24.52 -3.15 -3.21
CA PRO A 8 -24.08 -3.77 -1.97
C PRO A 8 -22.60 -4.16 -2.12
N THR A 9 -21.72 -3.47 -1.40
CA THR A 9 -20.26 -3.65 -1.43
C THR A 9 -19.80 -4.95 -0.75
N THR A 10 -20.74 -5.79 -0.32
CA THR A 10 -20.46 -6.99 0.49
C THR A 10 -21.10 -8.22 -0.14
N GLU A 11 -20.29 -9.15 -0.63
CA GLU A 11 -20.71 -10.47 -1.10
C GLU A 11 -20.58 -11.48 0.06
N ARG A 12 -21.67 -12.16 0.43
CA ARG A 12 -21.64 -13.18 1.49
C ARG A 12 -21.27 -14.54 0.90
N ARG A 13 -20.06 -15.03 1.18
CA ARG A 13 -19.63 -16.40 0.88
C ARG A 13 -19.57 -17.23 2.16
N VAL A 14 -20.11 -18.45 2.11
CA VAL A 14 -20.10 -19.39 3.24
C VAL A 14 -19.00 -20.41 2.97
N HIS A 15 -17.95 -20.38 3.79
CA HIS A 15 -16.85 -21.34 3.73
C HIS A 15 -16.92 -22.28 4.93
N VAL A 16 -16.75 -23.58 4.68
CA VAL A 16 -16.61 -24.57 5.76
C VAL A 16 -15.17 -24.48 6.26
N LEU A 17 -15.00 -24.11 7.53
CA LEU A 17 -13.69 -23.99 8.16
C LEU A 17 -13.37 -25.25 8.98
N PRO A 18 -12.12 -25.73 8.97
CA PRO A 18 -11.64 -26.74 9.91
C PRO A 18 -11.88 -26.34 11.37
N VAL A 19 -12.12 -27.33 12.24
CA VAL A 19 -12.42 -27.12 13.67
C VAL A 19 -11.29 -26.38 14.38
N GLU A 20 -10.03 -26.66 14.04
CA GLU A 20 -8.85 -25.97 14.59
C GLU A 20 -8.88 -24.45 14.34
N LEU A 21 -9.39 -24.01 13.18
CA LEU A 21 -9.53 -22.58 12.89
C LEU A 21 -10.67 -21.95 13.70
N LEU A 22 -11.77 -22.67 13.91
CA LEU A 22 -12.88 -22.20 14.75
C LEU A 22 -12.44 -22.01 16.21
N GLU A 23 -11.62 -22.92 16.73
CA GLU A 23 -11.04 -22.78 18.07
C GLU A 23 -10.15 -21.53 18.15
N ARG A 24 -9.26 -21.32 17.18
CA ARG A 24 -8.43 -20.11 17.10
C ARG A 24 -9.25 -18.82 17.02
N ILE A 25 -10.34 -18.81 16.25
CA ILE A 25 -11.25 -17.67 16.13
C ILE A 25 -11.92 -17.38 17.48
N ARG A 26 -12.37 -18.41 18.21
CA ARG A 26 -12.98 -18.26 19.55
C ARG A 26 -11.98 -17.74 20.57
N THR A 27 -10.74 -18.23 20.54
CA THR A 27 -9.67 -17.69 21.38
C THR A 27 -9.46 -16.21 21.10
N TYR A 28 -9.29 -15.81 19.84
CA TYR A 28 -9.14 -14.40 19.46
C TYR A 28 -10.35 -13.54 19.85
N GLN A 29 -11.57 -14.08 19.70
CA GLN A 29 -12.80 -13.40 20.10
C GLN A 29 -12.81 -13.12 21.62
N ASN A 30 -12.46 -14.11 22.43
CA ASN A 30 -12.41 -13.97 23.89
C ASN A 30 -11.30 -13.00 24.32
N ASP A 31 -10.10 -13.12 23.73
CA ASP A 31 -8.95 -12.28 24.07
C ASP A 31 -9.19 -10.80 23.74
N ASN A 32 -9.93 -10.51 22.66
CA ASN A 32 -10.23 -9.15 22.19
C ASN A 32 -11.65 -8.67 22.58
N ASN A 33 -12.38 -9.46 23.37
CA ASN A 33 -13.73 -9.17 23.84
C ASN A 33 -14.72 -8.77 22.72
N ILE A 34 -14.70 -9.51 21.61
CA ILE A 34 -15.50 -9.21 20.41
C ILE A 34 -16.89 -9.89 20.53
N PRO A 35 -18.00 -9.16 20.31
CA PRO A 35 -19.35 -9.67 20.59
C PRO A 35 -19.83 -10.74 19.61
N SER A 36 -19.26 -10.80 18.39
CA SER A 36 -19.68 -11.73 17.33
C SER A 36 -18.50 -12.47 16.72
N GLU A 37 -18.65 -13.78 16.55
CA GLU A 37 -17.68 -14.62 15.83
C GLU A 37 -17.46 -14.10 14.40
N VAL A 38 -18.52 -13.59 13.76
CA VAL A 38 -18.43 -13.01 12.41
C VAL A 38 -17.56 -11.76 12.38
N GLU A 39 -17.65 -10.91 13.42
CA GLU A 39 -16.82 -9.72 13.53
C GLU A 39 -15.35 -10.10 13.82
N ALA A 40 -15.14 -11.11 14.68
CA ALA A 40 -13.82 -11.65 14.97
C ALA A 40 -13.14 -12.20 13.69
N VAL A 41 -13.88 -12.98 12.89
CA VAL A 41 -13.41 -13.48 11.59
C VAL A 41 -13.08 -12.33 10.65
N ARG A 42 -13.94 -11.31 10.57
CA ARG A 42 -13.70 -10.15 9.70
C ARG A 42 -12.41 -9.43 10.10
N ARG A 43 -12.20 -9.16 11.39
CA ARG A 43 -10.98 -8.50 11.88
C ARG A 43 -9.73 -9.36 11.62
N LEU A 44 -9.78 -10.65 11.94
CA LEU A 44 -8.67 -11.57 11.66
C LEU A 44 -8.31 -11.64 10.18
N LEU A 45 -9.32 -11.69 9.29
CA LEU A 45 -9.07 -11.68 7.85
C LEU A 45 -8.49 -10.34 7.39
N SER A 46 -9.02 -9.22 7.88
CA SER A 46 -8.47 -7.90 7.58
C SER A 46 -7.01 -7.78 8.04
N GLU A 47 -6.70 -8.18 9.27
CA GLU A 47 -5.33 -8.18 9.79
C GLU A 47 -4.40 -9.10 8.99
N ALA A 48 -4.86 -10.31 8.64
CA ALA A 48 -4.09 -11.26 7.85
C ALA A 48 -3.83 -10.77 6.43
N LEU A 49 -4.79 -10.05 5.82
CA LEU A 49 -4.61 -9.43 4.51
C LEU A 49 -3.62 -8.27 4.59
N GLN A 50 -3.78 -7.37 5.57
CA GLN A 50 -2.85 -6.27 5.79
C GLN A 50 -1.43 -6.75 6.10
N ALA A 51 -1.28 -7.90 6.77
CA ALA A 51 0.04 -8.49 7.02
C ALA A 51 0.77 -8.93 5.73
N ARG A 52 0.05 -9.07 4.60
CA ARG A 52 0.62 -9.37 3.28
C ARG A 52 0.75 -8.14 2.38
N ASP A 53 0.27 -6.98 2.82
CA ASP A 53 0.38 -5.76 2.04
C ASP A 53 1.85 -5.35 1.88
N THR A 54 2.15 -4.76 0.73
CA THR A 54 3.47 -4.19 0.46
C THR A 54 3.48 -2.69 0.75
N ILE A 55 4.68 -2.09 0.86
CA ILE A 55 4.80 -0.64 0.97
C ILE A 55 4.05 0.08 -0.17
N ASP A 56 4.07 -0.46 -1.39
CA ASP A 56 3.35 0.12 -2.53
C ASP A 56 1.83 0.16 -2.32
N ASP A 57 1.26 -0.84 -1.65
CA ASP A 57 -0.18 -0.90 -1.39
C ASP A 57 -0.58 0.09 -0.28
N ILE A 58 0.24 0.20 0.77
CA ILE A 58 0.06 1.20 1.82
C ILE A 58 0.16 2.61 1.22
N MET A 59 1.16 2.87 0.36
CA MET A 59 1.32 4.17 -0.31
C MET A 59 0.13 4.52 -1.22
N LYS A 60 -0.48 3.53 -1.90
CA LYS A 60 -1.74 3.76 -2.65
C LYS A 60 -2.89 4.15 -1.74
N GLN A 61 -3.05 3.48 -0.61
CA GLN A 61 -4.10 3.80 0.37
C GLN A 61 -3.90 5.20 0.94
N VAL A 62 -2.67 5.54 1.36
CA VAL A 62 -2.29 6.87 1.83
C VAL A 62 -2.60 7.94 0.78
N ARG A 63 -2.23 7.72 -0.49
CA ARG A 63 -2.55 8.64 -1.59
C ARG A 63 -4.05 8.80 -1.80
N ALA A 64 -4.81 7.72 -1.74
CA ALA A 64 -6.25 7.75 -1.95
C ALA A 64 -6.94 8.56 -0.84
N TYR A 65 -6.55 8.34 0.41
CA TYR A 65 -7.08 9.07 1.56
C TYR A 65 -6.67 10.56 1.54
N PHE A 66 -5.40 10.84 1.22
CA PHE A 66 -4.91 12.21 1.12
C PHE A 66 -5.62 13.02 0.03
N ARG A 67 -6.04 12.38 -1.07
CA ARG A 67 -6.83 13.06 -2.11
C ARG A 67 -8.23 13.44 -1.67
N GLN A 68 -8.80 12.73 -0.69
CA GLN A 68 -10.14 12.95 -0.19
C GLN A 68 -10.17 14.11 0.82
N ASP A 69 -9.32 14.06 1.85
CA ASP A 69 -9.40 14.99 2.99
C ASP A 69 -8.28 16.03 3.02
N ARG A 70 -7.13 15.75 2.37
CA ARG A 70 -5.89 16.56 2.41
C ARG A 70 -5.35 16.86 3.81
N ASP A 71 -5.88 16.22 4.85
CA ASP A 71 -5.38 16.31 6.22
C ASP A 71 -4.43 15.15 6.53
N LEU A 72 -3.16 15.50 6.76
CA LEU A 72 -2.10 14.57 7.10
C LEU A 72 -2.34 13.88 8.45
N ARG A 73 -2.92 14.58 9.44
CA ARG A 73 -3.12 14.04 10.79
C ARG A 73 -4.25 13.02 10.80
N THR A 74 -5.35 13.34 10.14
CA THR A 74 -6.49 12.41 10.01
C THR A 74 -6.09 11.19 9.20
N MET A 75 -5.34 11.35 8.11
CA MET A 75 -4.78 10.24 7.35
C MET A 75 -3.87 9.34 8.19
N ALA A 76 -2.96 9.92 8.98
CA ALA A 76 -2.06 9.15 9.83
C ALA A 76 -2.83 8.33 10.88
N LYS A 77 -3.91 8.89 11.44
CA LYS A 77 -4.79 8.18 12.37
C LYS A 77 -5.55 7.05 11.69
N GLU A 78 -6.24 7.31 10.59
CA GLU A 78 -7.17 6.34 10.01
C GLU A 78 -6.47 5.28 9.15
N VAL A 79 -5.40 5.63 8.43
CA VAL A 79 -4.69 4.71 7.53
C VAL A 79 -3.48 4.08 8.21
N LEU A 80 -2.55 4.91 8.72
CA LEU A 80 -1.25 4.42 9.19
C LEU A 80 -1.35 3.75 10.57
N SER A 81 -2.08 4.37 11.52
CA SER A 81 -2.18 3.81 12.87
C SER A 81 -3.02 2.53 12.94
N GLY A 82 -3.91 2.32 11.98
CA GLY A 82 -4.72 1.11 11.84
C GLY A 82 -4.02 -0.03 11.10
N HIS A 83 -2.84 0.18 10.53
CA HIS A 83 -2.16 -0.80 9.68
C HIS A 83 -1.17 -1.65 10.49
N ILE A 84 -1.36 -2.98 10.49
CA ILE A 84 -0.55 -3.92 11.32
C ILE A 84 0.95 -3.91 11.02
N LEU A 85 1.33 -3.58 9.78
CA LEU A 85 2.74 -3.48 9.38
C LEU A 85 3.40 -2.17 9.80
N VAL A 86 2.66 -1.12 10.14
CA VAL A 86 3.24 0.15 10.55
C VAL A 86 3.70 0.02 12.01
N ASN A 87 4.99 0.27 12.26
CA ASN A 87 5.55 0.25 13.61
C ASN A 87 5.92 1.63 14.15
N ARG A 88 6.04 2.62 13.26
CA ARG A 88 6.48 3.96 13.60
C ARG A 88 5.77 4.97 12.72
N ILE A 89 5.33 6.06 13.34
CA ILE A 89 4.75 7.21 12.66
C ILE A 89 5.39 8.46 13.26
N VAL A 90 5.90 9.33 12.41
CA VAL A 90 6.45 10.65 12.78
C VAL A 90 5.64 11.67 12.02
N ILE A 91 4.88 12.48 12.75
CA ILE A 91 4.08 13.57 12.17
C ILE A 91 4.86 14.86 12.37
N ASN A 92 5.37 15.42 11.28
CA ASN A 92 6.00 16.72 11.23
C ASN A 92 4.99 17.78 10.75
N ASP A 93 5.38 19.05 10.79
CA ASP A 93 4.52 20.16 10.35
C ASP A 93 4.21 20.11 8.84
N THR A 94 5.16 19.59 8.05
CA THR A 94 5.08 19.59 6.58
C THR A 94 4.84 18.22 5.96
N ASP A 95 5.01 17.16 6.75
CA ASP A 95 5.11 15.80 6.25
C ASP A 95 4.84 14.76 7.33
N VAL A 96 4.44 13.58 6.88
CA VAL A 96 4.28 12.40 7.72
C VAL A 96 5.21 11.33 7.20
N GLU A 97 6.09 10.85 8.07
CA GLU A 97 6.98 9.73 7.81
C GLU A 97 6.50 8.52 8.60
N PHE A 98 6.61 7.32 8.02
CA PHE A 98 6.25 6.10 8.71
C PHE A 98 7.21 4.96 8.36
N GLY A 99 7.39 4.09 9.34
CA GLY A 99 8.18 2.88 9.24
C GLY A 99 7.31 1.65 9.27
N LEU A 100 7.71 0.63 8.51
CA LEU A 100 7.11 -0.69 8.51
C LEU A 100 7.98 -1.69 9.27
N ARG A 101 7.36 -2.75 9.78
CA ARG A 101 8.02 -3.85 10.51
C ARG A 101 9.00 -4.66 9.67
N ASN A 102 8.85 -4.63 8.35
CA ASN A 102 9.75 -5.30 7.41
C ASN A 102 11.01 -4.46 7.08
N GLY A 103 11.16 -3.27 7.67
CA GLY A 103 12.28 -2.37 7.40
C GLY A 103 12.05 -1.38 6.25
N ASP A 104 10.90 -1.41 5.59
CA ASP A 104 10.53 -0.39 4.60
C ASP A 104 10.03 0.89 5.30
N ALA A 105 10.13 2.02 4.61
CA ALA A 105 9.62 3.29 5.07
C ALA A 105 8.90 4.05 3.95
N GLY A 106 7.96 4.90 4.35
CA GLY A 106 7.26 5.81 3.46
C GLY A 106 7.18 7.22 4.04
N SER A 107 7.00 8.21 3.19
CA SER A 107 6.60 9.54 3.61
C SER A 107 5.66 10.21 2.62
N ILE A 108 4.85 11.12 3.15
CA ILE A 108 3.95 11.98 2.39
C ILE A 108 4.05 13.41 2.89
N LYS A 109 4.21 14.35 1.96
CA LYS A 109 4.24 15.78 2.22
C LYS A 109 2.87 16.42 1.99
N ASN A 110 2.69 17.64 2.51
CA ASN A 110 1.48 18.44 2.31
C ASN A 110 1.19 18.82 0.83
N ASP A 111 2.19 18.77 -0.04
CA ASP A 111 2.05 18.94 -1.50
C ASP A 111 1.56 17.67 -2.20
N GLY A 112 1.41 16.56 -1.47
CA GLY A 112 1.05 15.24 -1.97
C GLY A 112 2.21 14.47 -2.61
N SER A 113 3.44 15.02 -2.54
CA SER A 113 4.65 14.32 -2.96
C SER A 113 4.98 13.23 -1.94
N MET A 114 5.31 12.05 -2.44
CA MET A 114 5.48 10.86 -1.64
C MET A 114 6.83 10.23 -1.91
N ARG A 115 7.44 9.64 -0.88
CA ARG A 115 8.72 8.95 -0.99
C ARG A 115 8.67 7.61 -0.30
N THR A 116 9.53 6.70 -0.77
CA THR A 116 9.78 5.41 -0.12
C THR A 116 11.25 5.29 0.23
N GLY A 117 11.51 4.43 1.21
CA GLY A 117 12.80 4.33 1.85
C GLY A 117 12.91 3.09 2.72
N THR A 118 13.88 3.12 3.62
CA THR A 118 14.12 2.04 4.58
C THR A 118 14.31 2.60 5.99
N VAL A 119 13.83 1.87 6.99
CA VAL A 119 14.09 2.13 8.41
C VAL A 119 15.33 1.34 8.82
N GLN A 120 16.31 2.02 9.43
CA GLN A 120 17.48 1.35 10.03
C GLN A 120 17.19 0.94 11.48
N ASP A 121 18.04 0.06 12.03
CA ASP A 121 17.90 -0.47 13.40
C ASP A 121 18.00 0.62 14.49
N ASP A 122 18.63 1.75 14.18
CA ASP A 122 18.68 2.95 15.02
C ASP A 122 17.36 3.77 15.00
N GLY A 123 16.40 3.33 14.18
CA GLY A 123 15.11 3.97 13.98
C GLY A 123 15.16 5.18 13.05
N HIS A 124 16.28 5.48 12.39
CA HIS A 124 16.34 6.55 11.40
C HIS A 124 15.69 6.11 10.08
N ILE A 125 14.80 6.96 9.56
CA ILE A 125 14.10 6.75 8.29
C ILE A 125 14.92 7.35 7.15
N TRP A 126 15.29 6.53 6.16
CA TRP A 126 16.05 6.94 5.00
C TRP A 126 15.19 6.88 3.74
N LEU A 127 14.64 8.04 3.34
CA LEU A 127 13.84 8.20 2.13
C LEU A 127 14.76 8.38 0.91
N LYS A 128 14.71 7.44 -0.04
CA LYS A 128 15.62 7.43 -1.21
C LYS A 128 14.91 7.67 -2.53
N GLU A 129 13.69 7.17 -2.68
CA GLU A 129 13.01 7.09 -3.97
C GLU A 129 11.69 7.86 -3.92
N ASP A 130 11.43 8.69 -4.94
CA ASP A 130 10.11 9.29 -5.13
C ASP A 130 9.09 8.21 -5.53
N TRP A 131 7.87 8.35 -5.01
CA TRP A 131 6.76 7.43 -5.23
C TRP A 131 5.56 8.17 -5.88
N PRO A 132 4.91 7.61 -6.91
CA PRO A 132 5.09 6.26 -7.46
C PRO A 132 6.43 6.10 -8.18
N ARG A 133 7.08 4.94 -7.97
CA ARG A 133 8.34 4.60 -8.65
C ARG A 133 8.12 4.73 -10.16
N PRO A 134 8.96 5.46 -10.90
CA PRO A 134 8.87 5.45 -12.34
C PRO A 134 8.99 4.00 -12.80
N GLN A 135 7.98 3.49 -13.51
CA GLN A 135 8.07 2.16 -14.12
C GLN A 135 9.34 2.17 -14.97
N LYS A 136 10.38 1.44 -14.54
CA LYS A 136 11.46 1.07 -15.44
C LYS A 136 10.76 0.32 -16.56
N ARG A 137 10.58 0.98 -17.71
CA ARG A 137 10.22 0.28 -18.95
C ARG A 137 11.22 -0.86 -19.02
N SER A 138 10.76 -2.09 -18.85
CA SER A 138 11.64 -3.23 -19.01
C SER A 138 12.19 -3.09 -20.42
N SER A 139 13.46 -2.73 -20.55
CA SER A 139 14.19 -2.89 -21.78
C SER A 139 14.29 -4.39 -22.00
N ASN A 140 13.22 -4.95 -22.55
CA ASN A 140 13.32 -6.18 -23.30
C ASN A 140 14.08 -5.79 -24.56
N GLU A 141 15.40 -5.70 -24.45
CA GLU A 141 16.34 -5.66 -25.57
C GLU A 141 16.23 -7.01 -26.29
N GLY A 142 15.14 -7.15 -27.04
CA GLY A 142 15.05 -8.06 -28.16
C GLY A 142 15.72 -7.41 -29.36
N TRP A 143 16.93 -7.85 -29.66
CA TRP A 143 17.53 -7.99 -30.99
C TRP A 143 16.83 -7.30 -32.17
N GLY A 144 17.55 -6.37 -32.82
CA GLY A 144 17.40 -6.12 -34.25
C GLY A 144 17.17 -4.66 -34.67
N ALA A 145 18.19 -3.81 -34.55
CA ALA A 145 18.30 -2.63 -35.42
C ALA A 145 19.62 -2.74 -36.17
N PRO A 146 19.64 -3.09 -37.47
CA PRO A 146 20.85 -2.90 -38.26
C PRO A 146 21.10 -1.39 -38.37
N SER A 147 22.30 -0.99 -37.94
CA SER A 147 22.85 0.33 -38.19
C SER A 147 23.04 0.52 -39.69
N SER A 148 22.10 1.19 -40.36
CA SER A 148 22.31 1.69 -41.72
C SER A 148 22.93 3.08 -41.64
N GLN A 149 24.24 3.09 -41.41
CA GLN A 149 25.10 4.20 -41.77
C GLN A 149 25.92 3.76 -42.99
N GLU A 150 25.30 3.79 -44.16
CA GLU A 150 25.96 3.74 -45.48
C GLU A 150 25.29 4.84 -46.32
N LYS A 151 25.93 6.02 -46.38
CA LYS A 151 26.78 6.48 -47.48
C LYS A 151 25.96 7.13 -48.60
N ASP A 152 26.10 8.46 -48.65
CA ASP A 152 25.96 9.26 -49.87
C ASP A 152 26.76 8.62 -51.00
N GLU A 153 26.14 8.41 -52.17
CA GLU A 153 26.82 8.35 -53.47
C GLU A 153 25.79 8.54 -54.60
N GLU A 154 25.91 9.72 -55.24
CA GLU A 154 25.55 10.11 -56.61
C GLU A 154 24.43 9.37 -57.37
N ILE A 155 23.38 10.11 -57.73
CA ILE A 155 22.60 9.84 -58.94
C ILE A 155 23.14 10.74 -60.06
N PRO A 156 23.81 10.22 -61.11
CA PRO A 156 23.93 10.89 -62.39
C PRO A 156 23.02 10.24 -63.45
N PHE A 157 22.07 11.05 -63.91
CA PHE A 157 21.23 10.98 -65.12
C PHE A 157 20.24 9.81 -65.30
#